data_AF-A0A5Y4ZY64-F1
#
_entry.id   AF-A0A5Y4ZY64-F1
#
_cell.length_a   1.000
_cell.length_b   1.000
_cell.length_c   1.000
_cell.angle_alpha   90.00
_cell.angle_beta   90.00
_cell.angle_gamma   90.00
#
_symmetry.space_group_name_H-M   'P 1'
#
loop_
_entity.id
_entity.type
_entity.pdbx_description
1 polymer ?
#
loop_
_entity_poly.entity_id
_entity_poly.type
_entity_poly.pdbx_seq_one_letter_code
_entity_poly.pdbx_strand_id
1 'polypeptide(L)'
;NPIKDTKKEHLMMPLQAKKNIENMFHTYLSSHYRQNIRLAINILNASTQYLESRYLSLFQSFESIILTHKEKNNTTFILCESEFKSLKQTIERVITKDVIKDSTTRGKIKNKLRELNRISLKDATQEFLKEHLIHTHDLWPLFNESDKLGLSEIRNIIIHGVIIPSNNLINIAVACEHLTIYLTRLILCLLGCDHRETIYSEEHLNFNSKVNDFAFWEHHRKSLTEALKTH
;
A
#
# COMPACT_ATOMS: atom_id res chain seq x y z
N ASN A 1 -16.26 -7.56 -44.55
CA ASN A 1 -14.97 -7.57 -43.83
C ASN A 1 -13.89 -7.07 -44.77
N PRO A 2 -13.17 -6.01 -44.37
CA PRO A 2 -12.30 -6.09 -43.21
C PRO A 2 -12.66 -5.10 -42.10
N ILE A 3 -12.52 -5.61 -40.88
CA ILE A 3 -12.57 -4.86 -39.62
C ILE A 3 -11.35 -3.92 -39.65
N LYS A 4 -11.59 -2.61 -39.65
CA LYS A 4 -10.54 -1.62 -39.43
C LYS A 4 -10.05 -1.79 -37.99
N ASP A 5 -8.82 -2.28 -37.87
CA ASP A 5 -8.02 -2.22 -36.65
C ASP A 5 -7.91 -0.76 -36.18
N THR A 6 -8.71 -0.39 -35.18
CA THR A 6 -8.68 0.92 -34.52
C THR A 6 -8.08 0.83 -33.12
N LYS A 7 -7.02 0.06 -32.95
CA LYS A 7 -6.13 0.20 -31.78
C LYS A 7 -4.76 0.64 -32.25
N LYS A 8 -4.63 1.93 -32.55
CA LYS A 8 -3.33 2.58 -32.54
C LYS A 8 -2.80 2.48 -31.12
N GLU A 9 -1.79 1.65 -30.88
CA GLU A 9 -0.81 1.95 -29.85
C GLU A 9 -0.27 3.35 -30.15
N HIS A 10 -0.75 4.35 -29.40
CA HIS A 10 -0.14 5.67 -29.43
C HIS A 10 1.20 5.59 -28.70
N LEU A 11 2.20 5.01 -29.36
CA LEU A 11 3.60 5.25 -29.02
C LEU A 11 3.79 6.77 -29.00
N MET A 12 4.05 7.32 -27.80
CA MET A 12 4.36 8.74 -27.66
C MET A 12 5.48 9.10 -28.62
N MET A 13 5.28 10.15 -29.41
CA MET A 13 6.32 10.67 -30.28
C MET A 13 7.54 11.07 -29.42
N PRO A 14 8.78 10.86 -29.88
CA PRO A 14 9.99 11.09 -29.07
C PRO A 14 10.07 12.49 -28.41
N LEU A 15 9.55 13.53 -29.08
CA LEU A 15 9.51 14.89 -28.55
C LEU A 15 8.52 15.04 -27.38
N GLN A 16 7.38 14.36 -27.44
CA GLN A 16 6.37 14.36 -26.38
C GLN A 16 6.85 13.54 -25.17
N ALA A 17 7.51 12.40 -25.41
CA ALA A 17 8.15 11.63 -24.37
C ALA A 17 9.24 12.44 -23.63
N LYS A 18 10.09 13.18 -24.37
CA LYS A 18 11.10 14.07 -23.79
C LYS A 18 10.48 15.15 -22.90
N LYS A 19 9.46 15.86 -23.40
CA LYS A 19 8.77 16.91 -22.63
C LYS A 19 8.14 16.35 -21.35
N ASN A 20 7.56 15.15 -21.42
CA ASN A 20 6.96 14.50 -20.25
C ASN A 20 8.02 14.12 -19.22
N ILE A 21 9.16 13.57 -19.65
CA ILE A 21 10.27 13.25 -18.74
C ILE A 21 10.82 14.53 -18.07
N GLU A 22 10.98 15.62 -18.83
CA GLU A 22 11.39 16.92 -18.28
C GLU A 22 10.40 17.43 -17.22
N ASN A 23 9.10 17.38 -17.51
CA ASN A 23 8.05 17.75 -16.55
C ASN A 23 8.05 16.88 -15.28
N MET A 24 8.20 15.55 -15.43
CA MET A 24 8.31 14.62 -14.31
C MET A 24 9.54 14.94 -13.46
N PHE A 25 10.68 15.24 -14.10
CA PHE A 25 11.91 15.59 -13.41
C PHE A 25 11.79 16.93 -12.66
N HIS A 26 11.16 17.94 -13.25
CA HIS A 26 10.86 19.19 -12.56
C HIS A 26 9.93 18.98 -11.36
N THR A 27 8.87 18.18 -11.52
CA THR A 27 7.93 17.83 -10.44
C THR A 27 8.66 17.11 -9.31
N TYR A 28 9.50 16.13 -9.63
CA TYR A 28 10.37 15.43 -8.68
C TYR A 28 11.27 16.39 -7.90
N LEU A 29 11.93 17.32 -8.60
CA LEU A 29 12.80 18.31 -7.95
C LEU A 29 12.01 19.23 -7.02
N SER A 30 10.77 19.61 -7.31
CA SER A 30 9.97 20.41 -6.38
C SER A 30 9.24 19.61 -5.29
N SER A 31 9.19 18.27 -5.42
CA SER A 31 8.33 17.42 -4.58
C SER A 31 8.84 17.27 -3.14
N HIS A 32 7.93 17.37 -2.17
CA HIS A 32 8.18 16.98 -0.78
C HIS A 32 8.46 15.47 -0.63
N TYR A 33 8.05 14.67 -1.61
CA TYR A 33 8.26 13.22 -1.64
C TYR A 33 9.56 12.81 -2.34
N ARG A 34 10.46 13.75 -2.68
CA ARG A 34 11.65 13.49 -3.50
C ARG A 34 12.45 12.28 -3.02
N GLN A 35 12.72 12.18 -1.72
CA GLN A 35 13.45 11.04 -1.17
C GLN A 35 12.67 9.73 -1.29
N ASN A 36 11.37 9.75 -0.99
CA ASN A 36 10.50 8.59 -1.12
C ASN A 36 10.42 8.10 -2.58
N ILE A 37 10.24 9.01 -3.54
CA ILE A 37 10.21 8.71 -4.97
C ILE A 37 11.52 8.05 -5.41
N ARG A 38 12.66 8.62 -5.01
CA ARG A 38 13.98 8.06 -5.35
C ARG A 38 14.16 6.64 -4.83
N LEU A 39 13.81 6.39 -3.57
CA LEU A 39 13.88 5.05 -2.97
C LEU A 39 12.95 4.07 -3.68
N ALA A 40 11.73 4.50 -3.97
CA ALA A 40 10.73 3.67 -4.64
C ALA A 40 11.19 3.27 -6.06
N ILE A 41 11.73 4.21 -6.85
CA ILE A 41 12.30 3.93 -8.17
C ILE A 41 13.46 2.92 -8.07
N ASN A 42 14.34 3.07 -7.07
CA ASN A 42 15.44 2.12 -6.88
C ASN A 42 14.94 0.71 -6.55
N ILE A 43 13.92 0.60 -5.71
CA ILE A 43 13.33 -0.69 -5.32
C ILE A 43 12.62 -1.35 -6.52
N LEU A 44 11.87 -0.57 -7.30
CA LEU A 44 11.20 -1.07 -8.51
C LEU A 44 12.20 -1.62 -9.54
N ASN A 45 13.37 -1.00 -9.66
CA ASN A 45 14.43 -1.42 -10.59
C ASN A 45 15.40 -2.47 -10.02
N ALA A 46 15.23 -2.91 -8.77
CA ALA A 46 16.09 -3.93 -8.19
C ALA A 46 15.81 -5.29 -8.84
N SER A 47 16.80 -5.84 -9.56
CA SER A 47 16.68 -7.08 -10.34
C SER A 47 17.09 -8.35 -9.58
N THR A 48 17.73 -8.23 -8.41
CA THR A 48 18.35 -9.37 -7.69
C THR A 48 17.98 -9.43 -6.21
N GLN A 49 16.71 -9.61 -5.90
CA GLN A 49 16.23 -9.73 -4.50
C GLN A 49 15.46 -11.03 -4.29
N TYR A 50 15.67 -11.65 -3.11
CA TYR A 50 14.80 -12.73 -2.63
C TYR A 50 13.38 -12.23 -2.49
N LEU A 51 12.40 -13.11 -2.74
CA LEU A 51 10.99 -12.75 -2.86
C LEU A 51 10.47 -12.01 -1.63
N GLU A 52 10.72 -12.53 -0.43
CA GLU A 52 10.27 -11.91 0.82
C GLU A 52 10.95 -10.55 1.05
N SER A 53 12.25 -10.44 0.77
CA SER A 53 13.00 -9.19 0.92
C SER A 53 12.49 -8.12 -0.05
N ARG A 54 12.17 -8.52 -1.29
CA ARG A 54 11.51 -7.65 -2.28
C ARG A 54 10.14 -7.20 -1.77
N TYR A 55 9.33 -8.13 -1.27
CA TYR A 55 8.01 -7.83 -0.71
C TYR A 55 8.09 -6.77 0.40
N LEU A 56 8.98 -6.98 1.37
CA LEU A 56 9.18 -6.04 2.47
C LEU A 56 9.67 -4.68 1.99
N SER A 57 10.59 -4.65 1.02
CA SER A 57 11.12 -3.40 0.46
C SER A 57 10.02 -2.60 -0.25
N LEU A 58 9.19 -3.26 -1.06
CA LEU A 58 8.05 -2.65 -1.74
C LEU A 58 7.05 -2.07 -0.72
N PHE A 59 6.66 -2.87 0.28
CA PHE A 59 5.71 -2.43 1.30
C PHE A 59 6.27 -1.29 2.15
N GLN A 60 7.55 -1.35 2.54
CA GLN A 60 8.20 -0.27 3.29
C GLN A 60 8.26 1.03 2.48
N SER A 61 8.55 0.94 1.18
CA SER A 61 8.56 2.11 0.29
C SER A 61 7.17 2.73 0.17
N PHE A 62 6.13 1.90 0.03
CA PHE A 62 4.74 2.32 0.04
C PHE A 62 4.39 3.02 1.36
N GLU A 63 4.64 2.36 2.50
CA GLU A 63 4.35 2.88 3.84
C GLU A 63 5.05 4.22 4.08
N SER A 64 6.32 4.34 3.66
CA SER A 64 7.08 5.58 3.80
C SER A 64 6.45 6.76 3.04
N ILE A 65 5.87 6.54 1.85
CA ILE A 65 5.15 7.59 1.11
C ILE A 65 3.91 8.05 1.90
N ILE A 66 3.15 7.10 2.43
CA ILE A 66 1.93 7.41 3.22
C ILE A 66 2.30 8.13 4.52
N LEU A 67 3.39 7.75 5.20
CA LEU A 67 3.88 8.44 6.38
C LEU A 67 4.30 9.88 6.07
N THR A 68 5.06 10.11 4.99
CA THR A 68 5.41 11.47 4.54
C THR A 68 4.15 12.31 4.26
N HIS A 69 3.11 11.70 3.70
CA HIS A 69 1.84 12.39 3.45
C HIS A 69 1.13 12.80 4.76
N LYS A 70 1.06 11.91 5.75
CA LYS A 70 0.50 12.22 7.07
C LYS A 70 1.23 13.38 7.74
N GLU A 71 2.56 13.36 7.70
CA GLU A 71 3.39 14.42 8.27
C GLU A 71 3.14 15.75 7.57
N LYS A 72 3.11 15.76 6.23
CA LYS A 72 2.85 16.96 5.44
C LYS A 72 1.47 17.58 5.74
N ASN A 73 0.44 16.74 5.85
CA ASN A 73 -0.94 17.20 6.04
C ASN A 73 -1.31 17.40 7.52
N ASN A 74 -0.37 17.17 8.45
CA ASN A 74 -0.62 17.17 9.91
C ASN A 74 -1.74 16.20 10.34
N THR A 75 -1.97 15.14 9.55
CA THR A 75 -2.97 14.09 9.80
C THR A 75 -2.35 12.89 10.53
N THR A 76 -1.40 13.15 11.43
CA THR A 76 -0.84 12.11 12.30
C THR A 76 -1.83 11.69 13.37
N PHE A 77 -2.64 12.64 13.85
CA PHE A 77 -3.56 12.46 14.97
C PHE A 77 -5.01 12.77 14.59
N ILE A 78 -5.96 12.08 15.23
CA ILE A 78 -7.41 12.24 15.02
C ILE A 78 -7.91 13.52 15.70
N LEU A 79 -7.52 13.73 16.96
CA LEU A 79 -7.88 14.89 17.78
C LEU A 79 -6.65 15.72 18.12
N CYS A 80 -6.84 17.02 18.39
CA CYS A 80 -5.77 17.84 18.92
C CYS A 80 -5.37 17.40 20.34
N GLU A 81 -4.18 17.82 20.79
CA GLU A 81 -3.61 17.33 22.05
C GLU A 81 -4.52 17.62 23.27
N SER A 82 -5.14 18.79 23.32
CA SER A 82 -5.98 19.20 24.45
C SER A 82 -7.26 18.35 24.57
N GLU A 83 -7.94 18.11 23.45
CA GLU A 83 -9.13 17.27 23.36
C GLU A 83 -8.79 15.83 23.71
N PHE A 84 -7.71 15.29 23.12
CA PHE A 84 -7.30 13.93 23.37
C PHE A 84 -6.86 13.71 24.82
N LYS A 85 -6.20 14.69 25.44
CA LYS A 85 -5.83 14.63 26.86
C LYS A 85 -7.06 14.49 27.75
N SER A 86 -8.12 15.25 27.45
CA SER A 86 -9.40 15.16 28.17
C SER A 86 -10.07 13.79 28.01
N LEU A 87 -10.14 13.28 26.76
CA LEU A 87 -10.67 11.96 26.47
C LEU A 87 -9.88 10.85 27.18
N LYS A 88 -8.54 10.89 27.08
CA LYS A 88 -7.65 9.91 27.71
C LYS A 88 -7.84 9.85 29.23
N GLN A 89 -7.92 11.01 29.89
CA GLN A 89 -8.18 11.05 31.34
C GLN A 89 -9.52 10.43 31.70
N THR A 90 -10.55 10.67 30.88
CA THR A 90 -11.88 10.08 31.08
C THR A 90 -11.83 8.56 30.98
N ILE A 91 -11.16 8.02 29.95
CA ILE A 91 -10.97 6.58 29.78
C ILE A 91 -10.15 5.98 30.94
N GLU A 92 -9.07 6.64 31.36
CA GLU A 92 -8.23 6.17 32.47
C GLU A 92 -8.97 6.05 33.81
N ARG A 93 -9.97 6.92 34.04
CA ARG A 93 -10.84 6.86 35.22
C ARG A 93 -11.79 5.66 35.19
N VAL A 94 -12.21 5.22 34.00
CA VAL A 94 -13.06 4.02 33.84
C VAL A 94 -12.26 2.73 34.06
N ILE A 95 -10.98 2.72 33.67
CA ILE A 95 -10.11 1.55 33.81
C ILE A 95 -9.57 1.48 35.27
N THR A 96 -10.45 1.07 36.19
CA THR A 96 -10.16 0.89 37.63
C THR A 96 -9.79 -0.55 37.99
N LYS A 97 -9.49 -0.79 39.27
CA LYS A 97 -9.26 -2.15 39.82
C LYS A 97 -10.51 -3.04 39.78
N ASP A 98 -11.69 -2.43 39.78
CA ASP A 98 -12.95 -3.14 39.82
C ASP A 98 -13.34 -3.64 38.42
N VAL A 99 -12.90 -2.93 37.36
CA VAL A 99 -13.05 -3.36 35.96
C VAL A 99 -11.94 -4.34 35.56
N ILE A 100 -10.69 -4.05 35.91
CA ILE A 100 -9.53 -4.89 35.58
C ILE A 100 -8.74 -5.15 36.85
N LYS A 101 -8.92 -6.37 37.39
CA LYS A 101 -8.33 -6.78 38.68
C LYS A 101 -6.80 -6.84 38.63
N ASP A 102 -6.25 -7.42 37.54
CA ASP A 102 -4.81 -7.53 37.38
C ASP A 102 -4.18 -6.16 37.09
N SER A 103 -3.32 -5.71 38.01
CA SER A 103 -2.67 -4.41 37.91
C SER A 103 -1.76 -4.30 36.69
N THR A 104 -1.09 -5.39 36.31
CA THR A 104 -0.16 -5.43 35.18
C THR A 104 -0.91 -5.23 33.85
N THR A 105 -1.98 -5.99 33.63
CA THR A 105 -2.85 -5.90 32.46
C THR A 105 -3.50 -4.52 32.36
N ARG A 106 -3.98 -3.99 33.49
CA ARG A 106 -4.51 -2.62 33.54
C ARG A 106 -3.48 -1.57 33.11
N GLY A 107 -2.24 -1.69 33.57
CA GLY A 107 -1.14 -0.82 33.14
C GLY A 107 -0.87 -0.91 31.63
N LYS A 108 -0.82 -2.14 31.08
CA LYS A 108 -0.64 -2.38 29.65
C LYS A 108 -1.73 -1.71 28.80
N ILE A 109 -2.99 -1.79 29.23
CA ILE A 109 -4.12 -1.16 28.52
C ILE A 109 -4.02 0.36 28.58
N LYS A 110 -3.75 0.94 29.76
CA LYS A 110 -3.58 2.40 29.89
C LYS A 110 -2.45 2.93 29.00
N ASN A 111 -1.36 2.17 28.86
CA ASN A 111 -0.25 2.53 27.97
C ASN A 111 -0.67 2.54 26.48
N LYS A 112 -1.58 1.66 26.08
CA LYS A 112 -2.10 1.60 24.71
C LYS A 112 -3.05 2.73 24.35
N LEU A 113 -3.59 3.48 25.31
CA LEU A 113 -4.54 4.56 25.04
C LEU A 113 -3.98 5.59 24.07
N ARG A 114 -2.67 5.88 24.10
CA ARG A 114 -2.05 6.86 23.18
C ARG A 114 -2.23 6.49 21.70
N GLU A 115 -2.35 5.20 21.39
CA GLU A 115 -2.57 4.73 20.03
C GLU A 115 -3.98 5.06 19.51
N LEU A 116 -4.95 5.28 20.41
CA LEU A 116 -6.33 5.61 20.03
C LEU A 116 -6.44 6.96 19.30
N ASN A 117 -5.48 7.86 19.49
CA ASN A 117 -5.48 9.14 18.78
C ASN A 117 -4.72 9.10 17.46
N ARG A 118 -4.05 7.98 17.13
CA ARG A 118 -3.22 7.92 15.92
C ARG A 118 -4.10 7.52 14.74
N ILE A 119 -4.01 8.28 13.66
CA ILE A 119 -4.60 7.88 12.38
C ILE A 119 -3.90 6.59 11.92
N SER A 120 -4.68 5.57 11.61
CA SER A 120 -4.14 4.28 11.19
C SER A 120 -3.48 4.37 9.81
N LEU A 121 -2.58 3.44 9.48
CA LEU A 121 -2.00 3.36 8.13
C LEU A 121 -3.11 3.15 7.07
N LYS A 122 -4.17 2.40 7.43
CA LYS A 122 -5.32 2.13 6.56
C LYS A 122 -6.06 3.41 6.21
N ASP A 123 -6.43 4.21 7.21
CA ASP A 123 -7.17 5.44 7.00
C ASP A 123 -6.35 6.45 6.18
N ALA A 124 -5.07 6.63 6.53
CA ALA A 124 -4.17 7.52 5.79
C ALA A 124 -3.95 7.08 4.34
N THR A 125 -3.90 5.76 4.10
CA THR A 125 -3.82 5.22 2.74
C THR A 125 -5.07 5.53 1.95
N GLN A 126 -6.25 5.32 2.53
CA GLN A 126 -7.53 5.58 1.87
C GLN A 126 -7.69 7.07 1.54
N GLU A 127 -7.30 7.95 2.46
CA GLU A 127 -7.26 9.40 2.24
C GLU A 127 -6.34 9.76 1.07
N PHE A 128 -5.10 9.25 1.08
CA PHE A 128 -4.12 9.48 0.02
C PHE A 128 -4.64 9.03 -1.35
N LEU A 129 -5.12 7.79 -1.45
CA LEU A 129 -5.61 7.23 -2.72
C LEU A 129 -6.79 8.03 -3.27
N LYS A 130 -7.69 8.50 -2.38
CA LYS A 130 -8.84 9.33 -2.75
C LYS A 130 -8.41 10.72 -3.21
N GLU A 131 -7.51 11.39 -2.49
CA GLU A 131 -6.98 12.71 -2.85
C GLU A 131 -6.32 12.69 -4.23
N HIS A 132 -5.58 11.61 -4.51
CA HIS A 132 -4.82 11.44 -5.73
C HIS A 132 -5.58 10.70 -6.85
N LEU A 133 -6.85 10.37 -6.65
CA LEU A 133 -7.70 9.63 -7.61
C LEU A 133 -7.04 8.33 -8.12
N ILE A 134 -6.33 7.62 -7.24
CA ILE A 134 -5.65 6.37 -7.57
C ILE A 134 -6.65 5.22 -7.44
N HIS A 135 -6.95 4.55 -8.54
CA HIS A 135 -7.84 3.39 -8.56
C HIS A 135 -7.08 2.13 -8.15
N THR A 136 -7.71 1.25 -7.36
CA THR A 136 -7.06 0.05 -6.80
C THR A 136 -8.01 -1.15 -6.69
N HIS A 137 -9.24 -1.06 -7.21
CA HIS A 137 -10.24 -2.13 -7.11
C HIS A 137 -9.90 -3.35 -7.97
N ASP A 138 -9.02 -3.18 -8.95
CA ASP A 138 -8.45 -4.23 -9.79
C ASP A 138 -7.29 -4.97 -9.13
N LEU A 139 -6.84 -4.52 -7.95
CA LEU A 139 -5.69 -5.06 -7.24
C LEU A 139 -6.08 -5.86 -5.99
N TRP A 140 -5.17 -6.72 -5.54
CA TRP A 140 -5.25 -7.33 -4.22
C TRP A 140 -5.33 -6.22 -3.14
N PRO A 141 -6.36 -6.23 -2.27
CA PRO A 141 -6.52 -5.20 -1.25
C PRO A 141 -5.30 -5.06 -0.32
N LEU A 142 -4.89 -3.82 -0.06
CA LEU A 142 -3.77 -3.55 0.84
C LEU A 142 -4.01 -4.03 2.27
N PHE A 143 -5.25 -3.96 2.75
CA PHE A 143 -5.62 -4.31 4.11
C PHE A 143 -6.66 -5.43 4.12
N ASN A 144 -6.74 -6.14 5.24
CA ASN A 144 -7.71 -7.21 5.43
C ASN A 144 -9.17 -6.76 5.22
N GLU A 145 -9.95 -7.66 4.64
CA GLU A 145 -11.38 -7.52 4.42
C GLU A 145 -12.05 -8.87 4.65
N SER A 146 -13.07 -8.92 5.50
CA SER A 146 -13.93 -10.10 5.70
C SER A 146 -13.15 -11.41 5.84
N ASP A 147 -12.19 -11.46 6.77
CA ASP A 147 -11.31 -12.61 7.06
C ASP A 147 -10.43 -13.10 5.89
N LYS A 148 -10.22 -12.27 4.87
CA LYS A 148 -9.25 -12.53 3.79
C LYS A 148 -8.02 -11.66 3.96
N LEU A 149 -6.84 -12.24 3.74
CA LEU A 149 -5.56 -11.55 3.88
C LEU A 149 -5.47 -10.34 2.94
N GLY A 150 -5.09 -9.19 3.46
CA GLY A 150 -4.55 -8.09 2.67
C GLY A 150 -3.03 -8.15 2.58
N LEU A 151 -2.48 -7.26 1.76
CA LEU A 151 -1.03 -7.16 1.57
C LEU A 151 -0.29 -6.78 2.87
N SER A 152 -0.92 -6.02 3.77
CA SER A 152 -0.38 -5.67 5.09
C SER A 152 -0.24 -6.89 6.01
N GLU A 153 -1.16 -7.84 5.93
CA GLU A 153 -1.10 -9.05 6.73
C GLU A 153 0.05 -9.95 6.26
N ILE A 154 0.24 -10.08 4.94
CA ILE A 154 1.39 -10.80 4.38
C ILE A 154 2.71 -10.18 4.86
N ARG A 155 2.82 -8.83 4.90
CA ARG A 155 3.99 -8.12 5.45
C ARG A 155 4.24 -8.52 6.90
N ASN A 156 3.19 -8.59 7.72
CA ASN A 156 3.33 -8.98 9.14
C ASN A 156 3.78 -10.44 9.27
N ILE A 157 3.23 -11.34 8.48
CA ILE A 157 3.60 -12.76 8.45
C ILE A 157 5.08 -12.94 8.12
N ILE A 158 5.57 -12.26 7.07
CA ILE A 158 6.98 -12.32 6.65
C ILE A 158 7.90 -11.74 7.74
N ILE A 159 7.56 -10.60 8.32
CA ILE A 159 8.39 -9.96 9.37
C ILE A 159 8.46 -10.80 10.65
N HIS A 160 7.37 -11.48 11.00
CA HIS A 160 7.34 -12.38 12.14
C HIS A 160 7.98 -13.75 11.86
N GLY A 161 8.48 -13.98 10.64
CA GLY A 161 9.19 -15.21 10.27
C GLY A 161 8.29 -16.43 10.23
N VAL A 162 6.99 -16.25 9.98
CA VAL A 162 6.05 -17.36 9.83
C VAL A 162 6.43 -18.16 8.59
N ILE A 163 6.54 -19.49 8.74
CA ILE A 163 6.92 -20.36 7.63
C ILE A 163 5.79 -20.41 6.62
N ILE A 164 6.03 -19.90 5.42
CA ILE A 164 5.11 -19.99 4.29
C ILE A 164 5.40 -21.31 3.56
N PRO A 165 4.43 -22.21 3.41
CA PRO A 165 4.63 -23.46 2.68
C PRO A 165 5.13 -23.21 1.25
N SER A 166 6.06 -24.02 0.74
CA SER A 166 6.68 -23.78 -0.57
C SER A 166 5.69 -23.74 -1.74
N ASN A 167 4.56 -24.46 -1.63
CA ASN A 167 3.47 -24.43 -2.61
C ASN A 167 2.67 -23.11 -2.62
N ASN A 168 2.89 -22.23 -1.63
CA ASN A 168 2.28 -20.91 -1.53
C ASN A 168 3.22 -19.77 -1.96
N LEU A 169 4.47 -20.05 -2.36
CA LEU A 169 5.41 -19.01 -2.80
C LEU A 169 4.92 -18.24 -4.02
N ILE A 170 4.19 -18.91 -4.93
CA ILE A 170 3.56 -18.24 -6.08
C ILE A 170 2.54 -17.19 -5.64
N ASN A 171 1.79 -17.45 -4.55
CA ASN A 171 0.83 -16.49 -4.01
C ASN A 171 1.52 -15.22 -3.49
N ILE A 172 2.72 -15.37 -2.91
CA ILE A 172 3.56 -14.25 -2.47
C ILE A 172 4.15 -13.50 -3.67
N ALA A 173 4.55 -14.21 -4.73
CA ALA A 173 5.01 -13.59 -5.97
C ALA A 173 3.92 -12.73 -6.61
N VAL A 174 2.69 -13.25 -6.69
CA VAL A 174 1.53 -12.47 -7.16
C VAL A 174 1.29 -11.25 -6.25
N ALA A 175 1.29 -11.41 -4.93
CA ALA A 175 1.14 -10.29 -4.00
C ALA A 175 2.24 -9.21 -4.18
N CYS A 176 3.48 -9.62 -4.48
CA CYS A 176 4.60 -8.75 -4.84
C CYS A 176 4.32 -7.91 -6.11
N GLU A 177 3.79 -8.53 -7.16
CA GLU A 177 3.41 -7.81 -8.39
C GLU A 177 2.32 -6.77 -8.12
N HIS A 178 1.32 -7.13 -7.31
CA HIS A 178 0.28 -6.19 -6.89
C HIS A 178 0.87 -5.00 -6.12
N LEU A 179 1.77 -5.21 -5.15
CA LEU A 179 2.49 -4.12 -4.48
C LEU A 179 3.34 -3.28 -5.43
N THR A 180 3.96 -3.90 -6.43
CA THR A 180 4.74 -3.20 -7.47
C THR A 180 3.85 -2.22 -8.23
N ILE A 181 2.62 -2.62 -8.55
CA ILE A 181 1.65 -1.77 -9.25
C ILE A 181 1.14 -0.65 -8.34
N TYR A 182 0.80 -0.94 -7.08
CA TYR A 182 0.47 0.10 -6.10
C TYR A 182 1.56 1.16 -6.05
N LEU A 183 2.80 0.76 -5.81
CA LEU A 183 3.93 1.67 -5.69
C LEU A 183 4.16 2.46 -6.99
N THR A 184 4.03 1.82 -8.14
CA THR A 184 4.18 2.48 -9.44
C THR A 184 3.09 3.53 -9.68
N ARG A 185 1.82 3.21 -9.41
CA ARG A 185 0.69 4.17 -9.51
C ARG A 185 0.91 5.37 -8.59
N LEU A 186 1.39 5.14 -7.36
CA LEU A 186 1.75 6.20 -6.41
C LEU A 186 2.84 7.12 -6.97
N ILE A 187 3.95 6.56 -7.46
CA ILE A 187 5.06 7.35 -8.00
C ILE A 187 4.62 8.14 -9.23
N LEU A 188 3.89 7.52 -10.17
CA LEU A 188 3.39 8.21 -11.35
C LEU A 188 2.55 9.42 -10.96
N CYS A 189 1.61 9.25 -10.03
CA CYS A 189 0.79 10.35 -9.55
C CYS A 189 1.64 11.45 -8.88
N LEU A 190 2.60 11.08 -8.03
CA LEU A 190 3.50 12.03 -7.37
C LEU A 190 4.44 12.78 -8.33
N LEU A 191 4.67 12.22 -9.52
CA LEU A 191 5.42 12.84 -10.61
C LEU A 191 4.53 13.65 -11.56
N GLY A 192 3.23 13.77 -11.26
CA GLY A 192 2.26 14.51 -12.07
C GLY A 192 1.74 13.74 -13.29
N CYS A 193 1.93 12.42 -13.33
CA CYS A 193 1.42 11.55 -14.39
C CYS A 193 0.15 10.84 -13.96
N ASP A 194 -0.86 10.86 -14.83
CA ASP A 194 -2.06 10.05 -14.62
C ASP A 194 -1.78 8.58 -14.95
N HIS A 195 -1.80 7.72 -13.93
CA HIS A 195 -1.58 6.29 -14.10
C HIS A 195 -2.59 5.63 -15.07
N ARG A 196 -3.77 6.22 -15.27
CA ARG A 196 -4.82 5.73 -16.19
C ARG A 196 -4.40 5.83 -17.66
N GLU A 197 -3.43 6.69 -17.97
CA GLU A 197 -2.87 6.85 -19.32
C GLU A 197 -1.64 5.94 -19.55
N THR A 198 -1.37 5.01 -18.64
CA THR A 198 -0.17 4.16 -18.69
C THR A 198 -0.53 2.67 -18.79
N ILE A 199 0.49 1.84 -19.01
CA ILE A 199 0.37 0.38 -18.96
C ILE A 199 -0.04 -0.17 -17.59
N TYR A 200 -0.02 0.67 -16.54
CA TYR A 200 -0.47 0.34 -15.20
C TYR A 200 -1.92 0.75 -14.94
N SER A 201 -2.66 1.17 -15.96
CA SER A 201 -4.11 1.39 -15.90
C SER A 201 -4.84 0.06 -15.74
N GLU A 202 -6.02 0.09 -15.11
CA GLU A 202 -6.88 -1.08 -15.00
C GLU A 202 -7.19 -1.70 -16.37
N GLU A 203 -7.53 -0.89 -17.38
CA GLU A 203 -7.86 -1.38 -18.73
C GLU A 203 -6.70 -2.20 -19.31
N HIS A 204 -5.47 -1.70 -19.19
CA HIS A 204 -4.30 -2.37 -19.74
C HIS A 204 -3.95 -3.65 -18.96
N LEU A 205 -4.02 -3.59 -17.62
CA LEU A 205 -3.78 -4.76 -16.78
C LEU A 205 -4.81 -5.87 -17.03
N ASN A 206 -6.09 -5.51 -17.17
CA ASN A 206 -7.18 -6.45 -17.48
C ASN A 206 -7.09 -7.00 -18.92
N PHE A 207 -6.56 -6.24 -19.87
CA PHE A 207 -6.37 -6.73 -21.23
C PHE A 207 -5.25 -7.78 -21.31
N ASN A 208 -4.13 -7.53 -20.64
CA ASN A 208 -3.00 -8.48 -20.56
C ASN A 208 -3.26 -9.67 -19.63
N SER A 209 -4.26 -9.55 -18.76
CA SER A 209 -4.70 -10.53 -17.78
C SER A 209 -5.12 -11.88 -18.38
N LYS A 210 -5.49 -11.91 -19.67
CA LYS A 210 -5.77 -13.16 -20.41
C LYS A 210 -4.54 -14.06 -20.57
N VAL A 211 -3.36 -13.61 -20.15
CA VAL A 211 -2.07 -14.28 -20.36
C VAL A 211 -1.26 -14.46 -19.05
N ASN A 212 -1.72 -13.96 -17.90
CA ASN A 212 -0.91 -13.96 -16.66
C ASN A 212 -1.73 -14.20 -15.37
N ASP A 213 -1.17 -14.98 -14.43
CA ASP A 213 -1.70 -15.32 -13.10
C ASP A 213 -2.08 -14.10 -12.25
N PHE A 214 -1.51 -12.93 -12.56
CA PHE A 214 -1.84 -11.63 -12.00
C PHE A 214 -3.35 -11.34 -11.93
N ALA A 215 -4.09 -11.72 -12.99
CA ALA A 215 -5.53 -11.50 -13.12
C ALA A 215 -6.36 -12.28 -12.09
N PHE A 216 -5.84 -13.42 -11.65
CA PHE A 216 -6.51 -14.37 -10.77
C PHE A 216 -6.09 -14.18 -9.32
N TRP A 217 -5.70 -12.95 -8.94
CA TRP A 217 -5.22 -12.66 -7.58
C TRP A 217 -6.23 -13.05 -6.50
N GLU A 218 -7.54 -13.04 -6.78
CA GLU A 218 -8.56 -13.51 -5.84
C GLU A 218 -8.38 -15.00 -5.50
N HIS A 219 -7.99 -15.83 -6.47
CA HIS A 219 -7.67 -17.24 -6.26
C HIS A 219 -6.42 -17.41 -5.40
N HIS A 220 -5.35 -16.68 -5.73
CA HIS A 220 -4.11 -16.68 -4.94
C HIS A 220 -4.33 -16.18 -3.51
N ARG A 221 -5.16 -15.13 -3.34
CA ARG A 221 -5.58 -14.61 -2.03
C ARG A 221 -6.33 -15.63 -1.22
N LYS A 222 -7.28 -16.33 -1.84
CA LYS A 222 -8.04 -17.38 -1.18
C LYS A 222 -7.11 -18.52 -0.74
N SER A 223 -6.30 -19.04 -1.67
CA SER A 223 -5.34 -20.12 -1.40
C SER A 223 -4.40 -19.80 -0.24
N LEU A 224 -3.79 -18.61 -0.26
CA LEU A 224 -2.88 -18.17 0.78
C LEU A 224 -3.59 -17.95 2.12
N THR A 225 -4.80 -17.37 2.10
CA THR A 225 -5.61 -17.19 3.31
C THR A 225 -5.95 -18.53 3.97
N GLU A 226 -6.31 -19.54 3.19
CA GLU A 226 -6.63 -20.88 3.71
C GLU A 226 -5.38 -21.56 4.31
N ALA A 227 -4.25 -21.48 3.60
CA ALA A 227 -2.99 -22.09 4.06
C ALA A 227 -2.45 -21.50 5.37
N LEU A 228 -2.75 -20.22 5.65
CA LEU A 228 -2.28 -19.52 6.85
C LEU A 228 -3.29 -19.52 8.00
N LYS A 229 -4.54 -19.92 7.77
CA LYS A 229 -5.53 -20.15 8.85
C LYS A 229 -5.32 -21.47 9.59
N THR A 230 -4.60 -22.41 8.98
CA THR A 230 -4.32 -23.75 9.52
C THR A 230 -3.10 -23.81 10.44
N HIS A 231 -2.48 -22.67 10.73
CA HIS A 231 -1.30 -22.51 11.59
C HIS A 231 -1.54 -21.44 12.65
#